data_AF-A0A2R5L1B0-F1
#
_entry.id   AF-A0A2R5L1B0-F1
#
_cell.length_a   1.000
_cell.length_b   1.000
_cell.length_c   1.000
_cell.angle_alpha   90.00
_cell.angle_beta   90.00
_cell.angle_gamma   90.00
#
_symmetry.space_group_name_H-M   'P 1'
#
loop_
_entity.id
_entity.type
_entity.pdbx_description
1 polymer ?
#
loop_
_entity_poly.entity_id
_entity_poly.type
_entity_poly.pdbx_seq_one_letter_code
_entity_poly.pdbx_strand_id
1 'polypeptide(L)'
;MELHASKSASRLQRYLPLLVVFLISSVVHEYMLALAFRFFYPVLLLMFGGFGVVFMFIKTRASQFNVCLWLSLILGTGIMMCLYSLEWYARRNCAPLTDGFADYLVPRSWFCESL
;
A
#
# COMPACT_ATOMS: atom_id res chain seq x y z
N MET A 1 34.31 -19.15 -5.68
CA MET A 1 32.93 -18.88 -5.19
C MET A 1 32.57 -17.38 -5.25
N GLU A 2 33.53 -16.46 -5.27
CA GLU A 2 33.29 -15.00 -5.32
C GLU A 2 32.73 -14.47 -6.65
N LEU A 3 32.93 -15.20 -7.76
CA LEU A 3 32.46 -14.81 -9.10
C LEU A 3 30.93 -14.90 -9.26
N HIS A 4 30.26 -15.79 -8.52
CA HIS A 4 28.79 -15.90 -8.50
C HIS A 4 28.13 -14.79 -7.66
N ALA A 5 28.80 -14.31 -6.60
CA ALA A 5 28.31 -13.22 -5.76
C ALA A 5 28.32 -11.88 -6.50
N SER A 6 29.39 -11.59 -7.26
CA SER A 6 29.51 -10.35 -8.07
C SER A 6 28.45 -10.26 -9.19
N LYS A 7 28.16 -11.38 -9.87
CA LYS A 7 27.08 -11.45 -10.90
C LYS A 7 25.66 -11.38 -10.32
N SER A 8 25.46 -11.80 -9.08
CA SER A 8 24.18 -11.67 -8.38
C SER A 8 23.96 -10.23 -7.90
N ALA A 9 25.02 -9.62 -7.34
CA ALA A 9 25.02 -8.22 -6.88
C ALA A 9 24.71 -7.23 -8.02
N SER A 10 25.28 -7.44 -9.21
CA SER A 10 25.00 -6.58 -10.38
C SER A 10 23.57 -6.71 -10.90
N ARG A 11 22.92 -7.86 -10.70
CA ARG A 11 21.51 -8.08 -11.07
C ARG A 11 20.56 -7.40 -10.09
N LEU A 12 20.86 -7.46 -8.79
CA LEU A 12 20.09 -6.77 -7.75
C LEU A 12 20.23 -5.24 -7.84
N GLN A 13 21.44 -4.74 -8.16
CA GLN A 13 21.70 -3.32 -8.39
C GLN A 13 20.85 -2.71 -9.51
N ARG A 14 20.34 -3.51 -10.47
CA ARG A 14 19.44 -3.01 -11.53
C ARG A 14 18.01 -2.79 -11.04
N TYR A 15 17.57 -3.54 -10.04
CA TYR A 15 16.22 -3.41 -9.47
C TYR A 15 16.18 -2.49 -8.25
N LEU A 16 17.32 -2.26 -7.60
CA LEU A 16 17.43 -1.39 -6.42
C LEU A 16 16.88 0.03 -6.64
N PRO A 17 17.22 0.75 -7.74
CA PRO A 17 16.70 2.10 -7.97
C PRO A 17 15.17 2.08 -8.11
N LEU A 18 14.64 1.05 -8.76
CA LEU A 18 13.22 0.87 -9.00
C LEU A 18 12.46 0.63 -7.70
N LEU A 19 12.99 -0.22 -6.82
CA LEU A 19 12.43 -0.48 -5.49
C LEU A 19 12.47 0.77 -4.60
N VAL A 20 13.59 1.50 -4.60
CA VAL A 20 13.76 2.72 -3.80
C VAL A 20 12.76 3.79 -4.24
N VAL A 21 12.64 4.03 -5.55
CA VAL A 21 11.68 5.02 -6.07
C VAL A 21 10.24 4.61 -5.77
N PHE A 22 9.90 3.32 -5.88
CA PHE A 22 8.57 2.82 -5.52
C PHE A 22 8.27 3.00 -4.03
N LEU A 23 9.22 2.72 -3.15
CA LEU A 23 9.06 2.91 -1.70
C LEU A 23 8.93 4.38 -1.32
N ILE A 24 9.77 5.26 -1.89
CA ILE A 24 9.65 6.70 -1.63
C ILE A 24 8.29 7.20 -2.11
N SER A 25 7.86 6.77 -3.29
CA SER A 25 6.55 7.13 -3.84
C SER A 25 5.41 6.64 -2.94
N SER A 26 5.44 5.40 -2.46
CA SER A 26 4.38 4.85 -1.59
C SER A 26 4.27 5.62 -0.27
N VAL A 27 5.41 6.00 0.33
CA VAL A 27 5.46 6.83 1.55
C VAL A 27 4.87 8.21 1.32
N VAL A 28 5.20 8.85 0.19
CA VAL A 28 4.68 10.18 -0.12
C VAL A 28 3.16 10.15 -0.34
N HIS A 29 2.64 9.15 -1.04
CA HIS A 29 1.19 9.01 -1.24
C HIS A 29 0.46 8.76 0.08
N GLU A 30 0.99 7.86 0.92
CA GLU A 30 0.45 7.63 2.26
C GLU A 30 0.47 8.92 3.10
N TYR A 31 1.55 9.68 3.03
CA TYR A 31 1.68 10.95 3.74
C TYR A 31 0.62 11.99 3.28
N MET A 32 0.38 12.10 1.96
CA MET A 32 -0.66 12.98 1.45
C MET A 32 -2.06 12.57 1.93
N LEU A 33 -2.36 11.28 1.95
CA LEU A 33 -3.64 10.77 2.46
C LEU A 33 -3.77 10.99 3.96
N ALA A 34 -2.70 10.75 4.72
CA ALA A 34 -2.66 10.96 6.17
C ALA A 34 -2.90 12.43 6.54
N LEU A 35 -2.41 13.38 5.72
CA LEU A 35 -2.70 14.80 5.85
C LEU A 35 -4.13 15.15 5.48
N ALA A 36 -4.66 14.58 4.39
CA ALA A 36 -6.02 14.87 3.91
C ALA A 36 -7.10 14.35 4.87
N PHE A 37 -6.95 13.13 5.35
CA PHE A 37 -7.94 12.45 6.18
C PHE A 37 -7.72 12.64 7.70
N ARG A 38 -6.52 13.10 8.11
CA ARG A 38 -6.11 13.25 9.52
C ARG A 38 -6.10 11.94 10.32
N PHE A 39 -5.87 10.82 9.66
CA PHE A 39 -5.60 9.53 10.29
C PHE A 39 -4.61 8.74 9.42
N PHE A 40 -3.87 7.80 10.01
CA PHE A 40 -2.90 6.98 9.28
C PHE A 40 -3.47 5.59 9.03
N TYR A 41 -3.58 5.20 7.76
CA TYR A 41 -4.13 3.90 7.37
C TYR A 41 -3.32 3.31 6.21
N PRO A 42 -2.24 2.55 6.49
CA PRO A 42 -1.15 2.22 5.56
C PRO A 42 -1.51 1.22 4.46
N VAL A 43 -2.76 1.20 4.00
CA VAL A 43 -3.25 0.32 2.95
C VAL A 43 -2.68 0.73 1.60
N LEU A 44 -2.55 2.02 1.30
CA LEU A 44 -1.94 2.45 0.05
C LEU A 44 -0.46 2.04 0.02
N LEU A 45 0.25 2.27 1.12
CA LEU A 45 1.65 1.87 1.25
C LEU A 45 1.85 0.36 1.00
N LEU A 46 0.99 -0.49 1.57
CA LEU A 46 1.04 -1.94 1.37
C LEU A 46 0.63 -2.37 -0.05
N MET A 47 -0.45 -1.84 -0.61
CA MET A 47 -0.90 -2.23 -1.95
C MET A 47 0.05 -1.73 -3.04
N PHE A 48 0.42 -0.45 -3.00
CA PHE A 48 1.30 0.14 -4.02
C PHE A 48 2.76 -0.32 -3.86
N GLY A 49 3.27 -0.30 -2.62
CA GLY A 49 4.65 -0.70 -2.33
C GLY A 49 4.88 -2.21 -2.33
N GLY A 50 3.90 -3.01 -1.91
CA GLY A 50 4.00 -4.49 -1.91
C GLY A 50 3.53 -5.10 -3.22
N PHE A 51 2.24 -4.96 -3.53
CA PHE A 51 1.64 -5.57 -4.72
C PHE A 51 2.24 -5.02 -6.02
N GLY A 52 2.52 -3.71 -6.07
CA GLY A 52 3.19 -3.07 -7.22
C GLY A 52 4.60 -3.62 -7.47
N VAL A 53 5.35 -3.91 -6.40
CA VAL A 53 6.68 -4.53 -6.51
C VAL A 53 6.59 -5.99 -6.95
N VAL A 54 5.63 -6.76 -6.45
CA VAL A 54 5.40 -8.15 -6.90
C VAL A 54 5.08 -8.19 -8.39
N PHE A 55 4.26 -7.26 -8.89
CA PHE A 55 3.92 -7.16 -10.31
C PHE A 55 5.13 -6.96 -11.23
N MET A 56 6.21 -6.34 -10.76
CA MET A 56 7.43 -6.16 -11.54
C MET A 56 8.23 -7.44 -11.78
N PHE A 57 8.10 -8.43 -10.88
CA PHE A 57 8.79 -9.71 -11.04
C PHE A 57 8.01 -10.70 -11.91
N ILE A 58 6.74 -10.42 -12.19
CA ILE A 58 5.88 -11.25 -13.01
C ILE A 58 6.24 -11.05 -14.50
N LYS A 59 6.79 -12.09 -15.13
CA LYS A 59 7.03 -12.15 -16.58
C LYS A 59 5.96 -13.01 -17.24
N THR A 60 4.96 -12.38 -17.88
CA THR A 60 3.91 -13.07 -18.65
C THR A 60 3.84 -12.56 -20.09
N ARG A 61 3.02 -13.20 -20.93
CA ARG A 61 2.72 -12.70 -22.28
C ARG A 61 2.02 -11.34 -22.20
N ALA A 62 2.38 -10.42 -23.11
CA ALA A 62 1.91 -9.03 -23.11
C ALA A 62 0.37 -8.86 -23.00
N SER A 63 -0.40 -9.72 -23.68
CA SER A 63 -1.88 -9.66 -23.62
C SER A 63 -2.44 -10.03 -22.23
N GLN A 64 -1.90 -11.09 -21.61
CA GLN A 64 -2.32 -11.53 -20.27
C GLN A 64 -1.86 -10.55 -19.19
N PHE A 65 -0.67 -9.96 -19.37
CA PHE A 65 -0.15 -8.92 -18.49
C PHE A 65 -1.07 -7.68 -18.46
N ASN A 66 -1.58 -7.24 -19.61
CA ASN A 66 -2.46 -6.08 -19.68
C ASN A 66 -3.76 -6.32 -18.91
N VAL A 67 -4.42 -7.46 -19.10
CA VAL A 67 -5.66 -7.79 -18.37
C VAL A 67 -5.40 -7.89 -16.86
N CYS A 68 -4.30 -8.54 -16.46
CA CYS A 68 -3.92 -8.65 -15.05
C CYS A 68 -3.64 -7.28 -14.41
N LEU A 69 -2.96 -6.39 -15.14
CA LEU A 69 -2.69 -5.03 -14.71
C LEU A 69 -4.00 -4.25 -14.49
N TRP A 70 -4.93 -4.26 -15.46
CA TRP A 70 -6.23 -3.60 -15.31
C TRP A 70 -7.05 -4.14 -14.14
N LEU A 71 -7.11 -5.46 -13.99
CA LEU A 71 -7.80 -6.08 -12.85
C LEU A 71 -7.19 -5.64 -11.52
N SER A 72 -5.86 -5.62 -11.41
CA SER A 72 -5.19 -5.19 -10.18
C SER A 72 -5.42 -3.71 -9.86
N LEU A 73 -5.49 -2.84 -10.88
CA LEU A 73 -5.77 -1.41 -10.70
C LEU A 73 -7.20 -1.16 -10.22
N ILE A 74 -8.17 -1.85 -10.83
CA ILE A 74 -9.58 -1.73 -10.43
C ILE A 74 -9.78 -2.26 -9.01
N LEU A 75 -9.23 -3.45 -8.70
CA LEU A 75 -9.32 -4.04 -7.37
C LEU A 75 -8.61 -3.19 -6.32
N GLY A 76 -7.39 -2.71 -6.61
CA GLY A 76 -6.64 -1.85 -5.70
C GLY A 76 -7.36 -0.55 -5.40
N THR A 77 -7.87 0.12 -6.43
CA THR A 77 -8.65 1.36 -6.26
C THR A 77 -9.95 1.10 -5.49
N GLY A 78 -10.66 0.02 -5.80
CA GLY A 78 -11.89 -0.37 -5.12
C GLY A 78 -11.67 -0.63 -3.62
N ILE A 79 -10.68 -1.46 -3.28
CA ILE A 79 -10.34 -1.77 -1.87
C ILE A 79 -9.94 -0.49 -1.13
N MET A 80 -9.12 0.38 -1.73
CA MET A 80 -8.76 1.65 -1.10
C MET A 80 -10.00 2.51 -0.86
N MET A 81 -10.84 2.73 -1.87
CA MET A 81 -12.05 3.55 -1.71
C MET A 81 -12.98 3.00 -0.62
N CYS A 82 -13.16 1.67 -0.55
CA CYS A 82 -14.00 1.03 0.45
C CYS A 82 -13.43 1.22 1.87
N LEU A 83 -12.16 0.89 2.09
CA LEU A 83 -11.56 0.93 3.43
C LEU A 83 -11.41 2.36 3.96
N TYR A 84 -10.99 3.31 3.13
CA TYR A 84 -10.90 4.72 3.54
C TYR A 84 -12.28 5.29 3.87
N SER A 85 -13.31 4.96 3.08
CA SER A 85 -14.69 5.39 3.38
C SER A 85 -15.22 4.76 4.66
N LEU A 86 -14.94 3.47 4.89
CA LEU A 86 -15.36 2.74 6.10
C LEU A 86 -14.72 3.34 7.35
N GLU A 87 -13.41 3.59 7.32
CA GLU A 87 -12.68 4.18 8.44
C GLU A 87 -13.15 5.61 8.73
N TRP A 88 -13.35 6.41 7.68
CA TRP A 88 -13.88 7.76 7.83
C TRP A 88 -15.29 7.76 8.45
N TYR A 89 -16.15 6.82 8.06
CA TYR A 89 -17.51 6.74 8.60
C TYR A 89 -17.50 6.24 10.05
N ALA A 90 -16.69 5.24 10.35
CA ALA A 90 -16.48 4.74 11.71
C ALA A 90 -16.00 5.84 12.66
N ARG A 91 -15.08 6.71 12.21
CA ARG A 91 -14.61 7.85 13.01
C ARG A 91 -15.68 8.90 13.32
N ARG A 92 -16.72 9.00 12.49
CA ARG A 92 -17.86 9.91 12.73
C ARG A 92 -18.93 9.29 13.62
N ASN A 93 -19.15 7.99 13.52
CA ASN A 93 -20.26 7.32 14.18
C ASN A 93 -19.89 6.69 15.53
N CYS A 94 -18.62 6.33 15.74
CA CYS A 94 -18.11 5.69 16.95
C CYS A 94 -17.18 6.62 17.76
N ALA A 95 -17.29 6.52 19.09
CA ALA A 95 -16.41 7.22 20.03
C ALA A 95 -14.94 6.74 19.92
N PRO A 96 -13.95 7.57 20.31
CA PRO A 96 -12.55 7.15 20.32
C PRO A 96 -12.36 5.96 21.27
N LEU A 97 -11.66 4.92 20.81
CA LEU A 97 -11.39 3.73 21.61
C LEU A 97 -10.17 3.91 22.53
N THR A 98 -9.31 4.89 22.27
CA THR A 98 -8.05 5.11 22.99
C THR A 98 -7.70 6.60 22.98
N ASP A 99 -7.06 7.10 24.04
CA ASP A 99 -6.62 8.49 24.12
C ASP A 99 -5.23 8.70 23.49
N GLY A 100 -5.03 9.85 22.82
CA GLY A 100 -3.74 10.32 22.34
C GLY A 100 -3.33 9.84 20.93
N PHE A 101 -2.02 9.68 20.69
CA PHE A 101 -1.47 9.35 19.37
C PHE A 101 -1.87 7.95 18.87
N ALA A 102 -2.27 7.05 19.78
CA ALA A 102 -2.74 5.72 19.42
C ALA A 102 -4.03 5.75 18.58
N ASP A 103 -4.93 6.72 18.80
CA ASP A 103 -6.15 6.90 17.99
C ASP A 103 -5.86 7.36 16.55
N TYR A 104 -4.64 7.83 16.28
CA TYR A 104 -4.20 8.17 14.92
C TYR A 104 -3.76 6.95 14.12
N LEU A 105 -3.22 5.92 14.79
CA LEU A 105 -2.67 4.71 14.17
C LEU A 105 -3.66 3.53 14.16
N VAL A 106 -4.56 3.46 15.15
CA VAL A 106 -5.51 2.36 15.29
C VAL A 106 -6.76 2.65 14.45
N PRO A 107 -7.14 1.78 13.50
CA PRO A 107 -8.36 1.95 12.72
C PRO A 107 -9.60 1.69 13.58
N ARG A 108 -10.55 2.62 13.59
CA ARG A 108 -11.83 2.48 14.32
C ARG A 108 -12.79 1.53 13.61
N SER A 109 -12.62 1.32 12.30
CA SER A 109 -13.47 0.45 11.48
C SER A 109 -13.53 -1.01 11.94
N TRP A 110 -12.52 -1.49 12.68
CA TRP A 110 -12.44 -2.91 13.10
C TRP A 110 -12.99 -3.15 14.51
N PHE A 111 -13.11 -2.09 15.32
CA PHE A 111 -13.50 -2.17 16.73
C PHE A 111 -14.80 -1.44 17.06
N CYS A 112 -15.41 -0.78 16.07
CA CYS A 112 -16.72 -0.14 16.20
C CYS A 112 -17.79 -1.24 16.27
N GLU A 113 -18.18 -1.62 17.49
CA GLU A 113 -19.40 -2.40 17.70
C GLU A 113 -20.60 -1.49 17.43
N SER A 114 -21.48 -1.93 16.54
CA SER A 114 -22.77 -1.26 16.33
C SER A 114 -23.52 -1.23 17.66
N LEU A 115 -23.86 -0.03 18.14
CA LEU A 115 -24.79 0.16 19.25
C LEU A 115 -26.16 -0.46 18.93
#